data_AF-A0A4Y7TKI3-F1
#
_entry.id   AF-A0A4Y7TKI3-F1
#
_cell.length_a   1.000
_cell.length_b   1.000
_cell.length_c   1.000
_cell.angle_alpha   90.00
_cell.angle_beta   90.00
_cell.angle_gamma   90.00
#
_symmetry.space_group_name_H-M   'P 1'
#
loop_
_entity.id
_entity.type
_entity.pdbx_description
1 polymer ?
#
loop_
_entity_poly.entity_id
_entity_poly.type
_entity_poly.pdbx_seq_one_letter_code
_entity_poly.pdbx_strand_id
1 'polypeptide(L)' 'MSSSKRGRKRNDNLPPNRARDVQRAFRARRAAHLQALEQRVTELEEENAYLRQTLHLPPANRPPLGRGPTGKDRP' A
#
# COMPACT_ATOMS: atom_id res chain seq x y z
N MET A 1 -28.97 6.28 16.69
CA MET A 1 -28.36 7.25 17.63
C MET A 1 -26.88 7.45 17.28
N SER A 2 -26.44 8.70 17.28
CA SER A 2 -25.31 9.25 16.53
C SER A 2 -23.91 8.70 16.91
N SER A 3 -23.26 8.10 15.91
CA SER A 3 -21.85 8.21 15.52
C SER A 3 -20.77 8.26 16.62
N SER A 4 -20.19 7.08 16.85
CA SER A 4 -18.79 6.76 17.16
C SER A 4 -17.79 7.94 17.03
N LYS A 5 -17.61 8.72 18.10
CA LYS A 5 -16.48 9.67 18.18
C LYS A 5 -15.21 8.94 18.59
N ARG A 6 -14.61 8.20 17.65
CA ARG A 6 -13.22 7.73 17.81
C ARG A 6 -12.26 8.89 17.56
N GLY A 7 -11.46 9.22 18.57
CA GLY A 7 -10.22 9.98 18.38
C GLY A 7 -10.13 11.28 19.18
N ARG A 8 -8.91 11.53 19.70
CA ARG A 8 -8.49 12.83 20.21
C ARG A 8 -8.39 13.78 19.01
N LYS A 9 -9.11 14.91 19.04
CA LYS A 9 -9.10 15.96 18.00
C LYS A 9 -7.64 16.29 17.64
N ARG A 10 -7.30 16.30 16.34
CA ARG A 10 -5.99 16.82 15.89
C ARG A 10 -5.88 18.27 16.39
N ASN A 11 -4.88 18.52 17.23
CA ASN A 11 -4.53 19.87 17.63
C ASN A 11 -3.35 20.29 16.78
N ASP A 12 -3.60 21.14 15.79
CA ASP A 12 -2.59 21.63 14.85
C ASP A 12 -1.70 22.72 15.48
N ASN A 13 -2.02 23.15 16.71
CA ASN A 13 -1.22 24.09 17.51
C ASN A 13 -0.28 23.37 18.49
N LEU A 14 -0.06 22.06 18.32
CA LEU A 14 0.92 21.35 19.14
C LEU A 14 2.33 21.79 18.73
N PRO A 15 3.19 22.16 19.70
CA PRO A 15 4.55 22.57 19.40
C PRO A 15 5.32 21.47 18.65
N PRO A 16 6.31 21.83 17.81
CA PRO A 16 7.10 20.88 17.05
C PRO A 16 7.67 19.80 17.97
N ASN A 17 7.36 18.54 17.66
CA ASN A 17 7.84 17.39 18.43
C ASN A 17 8.70 16.53 17.51
N ARG A 18 10.02 16.57 17.73
CA ARG A 18 11.03 15.82 16.98
C ARG A 18 10.65 14.34 16.79
N ALA A 19 10.07 13.70 17.79
CA ALA A 19 9.64 12.30 17.69
C ALA A 19 8.48 12.12 16.70
N ARG A 20 7.51 13.06 16.67
CA ARG A 20 6.41 13.03 15.69
C ARG A 20 6.91 13.22 14.27
N ASP A 21 7.86 14.14 14.05
CA ASP A 21 8.41 14.41 12.72
C ASP A 21 9.20 13.22 12.19
N VAL A 22 10.01 12.59 13.05
CA VAL A 22 10.69 11.32 12.72
C VAL A 22 9.69 10.23 12.32
N GLN A 23 8.60 10.06 13.08
CA GLN A 23 7.56 9.09 12.73
C GLN A 23 6.83 9.44 11.43
N ARG A 24 6.57 10.73 11.16
CA ARG A 24 5.94 11.18 9.92
C ARG A 24 6.84 10.88 8.73
N ALA A 25 8.13 11.21 8.84
CA ALA A 25 9.13 10.92 7.83
C ALA A 25 9.28 9.41 7.58
N PHE A 26 9.28 8.59 8.64
CA PHE A 26 9.31 7.14 8.53
C PHE A 26 8.08 6.59 7.80
N ARG A 27 6.87 7.05 8.17
CA ARG A 27 5.63 6.65 7.49
C ARG A 27 5.63 7.05 6.02
N ALA A 28 6.09 8.26 5.69
CA ALA A 28 6.19 8.72 4.31
C ALA A 28 7.16 7.85 3.49
N ARG A 29 8.35 7.53 4.03
CA ARG A 29 9.31 6.63 3.38
C ARG A 29 8.74 5.23 3.17
N ARG A 30 8.06 4.68 4.18
CA ARG A 30 7.43 3.36 4.08
C ARG A 30 6.33 3.35 3.01
N ALA A 31 5.49 4.38 2.95
CA ALA A 31 4.46 4.50 1.93
C ALA A 31 5.05 4.56 0.52
N ALA A 32 6.09 5.38 0.31
CA ALA A 32 6.79 5.46 -0.97
C ALA A 32 7.44 4.13 -1.37
N HIS A 33 8.04 3.41 -0.43
CA HIS A 33 8.63 2.10 -0.68
C HIS A 33 7.58 1.05 -1.06
N LEU A 34 6.44 1.02 -0.36
CA LEU A 34 5.34 0.11 -0.69
C LEU A 34 4.79 0.40 -2.09
N GLN A 35 4.58 1.68 -2.43
CA GLN A 35 4.13 2.09 -3.76
C GLN A 35 5.13 1.66 -4.85
N ALA A 36 6.43 1.80 -4.61
CA ALA A 36 7.45 1.36 -5.56
C ALA A 36 7.45 -0.16 -5.75
N LEU A 37 7.25 -0.94 -4.68
CA LEU A 37 7.11 -2.39 -4.77
C LEU A 37 5.84 -2.80 -5.53
N GLU A 38 4.71 -2.14 -5.27
CA GLU A 38 3.46 -2.37 -5.97
C GLU A 38 3.61 -2.12 -7.48
N GLN A 39 4.21 -0.99 -7.87
CA GLN A 39 4.51 -0.66 -9.27
C GLN A 39 5.39 -1.73 -9.91
N ARG A 40 6.47 -2.15 -9.22
CA ARG A 40 7.38 -3.15 -9.76
C ARG A 40 6.72 -4.50 -9.96
N VAL A 41 5.83 -4.90 -9.04
CA VAL A 41 5.05 -6.13 -9.20
C VAL A 41 4.13 -6.01 -10.40
N THR A 42 3.44 -4.88 -10.59
CA THR A 42 2.59 -4.66 -11.76
C THR A 42 3.37 -4.80 -13.08
N GLU A 43 4.53 -4.14 -13.20
CA GLU A 43 5.39 -4.26 -14.39
C GLU A 43 5.78 -5.71 -14.68
N LEU A 44 6.22 -6.44 -13.64
CA LEU A 44 6.63 -7.83 -13.78
C LEU A 44 5.46 -8.76 -14.13
N GLU A 45 4.26 -8.48 -13.64
CA GLU A 45 3.07 -9.25 -13.98
C GLU A 45 2.65 -9.05 -15.43
N GLU A 46 2.69 -7.80 -15.92
CA GLU A 46 2.40 -7.47 -17.32
C GLU A 46 3.40 -8.17 -18.25
N GLU A 47 4.70 -8.08 -17.94
CA GLU A 47 5.75 -8.75 -18.70
C GLU A 47 5.58 -10.28 -18.67
N ASN A 48 5.30 -10.86 -17.50
CA ASN A 48 5.08 -12.30 -17.37
C ASN A 48 3.87 -12.76 -18.18
N ALA A 49 2.77 -12.00 -18.16
CA ALA A 49 1.59 -12.29 -18.95
C ALA A 49 1.88 -12.26 -20.45
N TYR A 50 2.62 -11.25 -20.91
CA TYR A 50 3.06 -11.14 -22.30
C TYR A 50 3.94 -12.32 -22.72
N LEU A 51 4.95 -12.66 -21.92
CA LEU A 51 5.86 -13.78 -22.18
C LEU A 51 5.12 -15.13 -22.21
N ARG A 52 4.15 -15.33 -21.31
CA ARG A 52 3.32 -16.55 -21.31
C ARG A 52 2.46 -16.66 -22.56
N GLN A 53 1.89 -15.55 -23.03
CA GLN A 53 1.11 -15.54 -24.27
C GLN A 53 1.99 -15.86 -25.48
N THR A 54 3.16 -15.23 -25.59
CA THR A 54 4.09 -15.46 -26.71
C THR A 54 4.65 -16.88 -26.73
N LEU A 55 4.84 -17.50 -25.56
CA LEU A 55 5.34 -18.86 -25.43
C LEU A 55 4.23 -19.93 -25.33
N HIS A 56 2.96 -19.55 -25.51
CA HIS A 56 1.80 -20.44 -25.36
C HIS A 56 1.78 -21.22 -24.03
N LEU A 57 2.27 -20.59 -22.96
CA LEU A 57 2.27 -21.16 -21.62
C LEU A 57 0.93 -20.95 -20.93
N PRO A 58 0.53 -21.85 -20.00
CA PRO A 58 -0.68 -21.66 -19.21
C PRO A 58 -0.61 -20.35 -18.39
N PRO A 59 -1.77 -19.77 -18.00
CA PRO A 59 -1.81 -18.60 -17.14
C PRO A 59 -1.04 -18.81 -15.83
N ALA A 60 -0.53 -17.72 -15.25
CA ALA A 60 0.14 -17.78 -13.95
C ALA A 60 -0.86 -18.19 -12.85
N ASN A 61 -0.55 -19.25 -12.10
CA ASN A 61 -1.36 -19.68 -10.97
C ASN A 61 -1.00 -18.84 -9.72
N ARG A 62 -1.63 -17.67 -9.60
CA ARG A 62 -1.40 -16.73 -8.51
C ARG A 62 -2.75 -16.26 -7.93
N PRO A 63 -2.94 -16.30 -6.59
CA PRO A 63 -4.09 -15.67 -5.97
C PRO A 63 -4.01 -14.13 -6.09
N PRO A 64 -5.14 -13.42 -6.16
CA PRO A 64 -5.15 -11.96 -6.20
C PRO A 64 -4.52 -11.41 -4.92
N LEU A 65 -3.69 -10.36 -5.05
CA LEU A 65 -3.17 -9.65 -3.88
C LEU A 65 -4.33 -8.92 -3.20
N GLY A 66 -4.39 -9.02 -1.86
CA GLY A 66 -5.37 -8.27 -1.08
C GLY A 66 -5.17 -6.77 -1.24
N ARG A 67 -6.26 -5.99 -1.17
CA ARG A 67 -6.21 -4.54 -1.30
C ARG A 67 -5.77 -3.87 0.01
N GLY A 68 -5.24 -2.65 -0.11
CA GLY A 68 -4.96 -1.75 1.00
C GLY A 68 -3.64 -1.98 1.73
N PRO A 69 -3.30 -1.09 2.68
CA PRO A 69 -2.02 -1.10 3.38
C PRO A 69 -1.79 -2.33 4.27
N THR A 70 -2.83 -3.13 4.51
CA THR A 70 -2.78 -4.35 5.31
C THR A 70 -3.01 -5.62 4.50
N GLY A 71 -3.29 -5.52 3.19
CA GLY A 71 -3.64 -6.65 2.34
C GLY A 71 -4.92 -7.38 2.78
N LYS A 72 -5.74 -6.75 3.63
CA LYS A 72 -6.95 -7.31 4.23
C LYS A 72 -8.20 -6.49 3.92
N ASP A 73 -8.11 -5.49 3.04
CA ASP A 73 -9.30 -4.76 2.65
C ASP A 73 -10.26 -5.75 1.97
N ARG A 74 -11.49 -5.78 2.46
CA ARG A 74 -12.53 -6.63 1.90
C ARG A 74 -12.80 -6.20 0.45
N PRO A 75 -13.11 -7.16 -0.45
CA PRO A 75 -13.32 -6.89 -1.86
C PRO A 75 -14.36 -5.80 -2.12
#